data_AF-A0A5C7L1G5-F1
#
_entry.id   AF-A0A5C7L1G5-F1
#
_cell.length_a   1.000
_cell.length_b   1.000
_cell.length_c   1.000
_cell.angle_alpha   90.00
_cell.angle_beta   90.00
_cell.angle_gamma   90.00
#
_symmetry.space_group_name_H-M   'P 1'
#
loop_
_entity.id
_entity.type
_entity.pdbx_description
1 polymer ?
#
loop_
_entity_poly.entity_id
_entity_poly.type
_entity_poly.pdbx_seq_one_letter_code
_entity_poly.pdbx_strand_id
1 'polypeptide(L)'
;MLLYNVAIRGKPPKGTKMIGLSLSLCIADVLDGEVVQSDIEYIVSGTCAGNLEVFQGVLADYAKAYWRKAPGEGVRIALELYHAGKIHQPRLENSNHFPLRANRVRWVKSEDEIVWYDSAEQDADWAERYMTGA
;
A
#
# COMPACT_ATOMS: atom_id res chain seq x y z
N MET A 1 -31.86 7.57 -2.13
CA MET A 1 -30.80 8.56 -1.84
C MET A 1 -29.54 7.76 -1.57
N LEU A 2 -28.72 7.52 -2.61
CA LEU A 2 -27.50 6.70 -2.49
C LEU A 2 -26.36 7.62 -2.04
N LEU A 3 -25.94 7.45 -0.78
CA LEU A 3 -24.74 8.10 -0.27
C LEU A 3 -23.54 7.39 -0.91
N TYR A 4 -22.94 8.04 -1.91
CA TYR A 4 -21.63 7.65 -2.40
C TYR A 4 -20.64 7.85 -1.25
N ASN A 5 -20.10 6.75 -0.72
CA ASN A 5 -18.93 6.78 0.16
C ASN A 5 -17.76 7.33 -0.67
N VAL A 6 -17.57 8.64 -0.59
CA VAL A 6 -16.43 9.32 -1.20
C VAL A 6 -15.19 8.92 -0.41
N ALA A 7 -14.44 7.98 -0.97
CA ALA A 7 -12.98 7.95 -0.94
C ALA A 7 -12.42 9.31 -0.51
N ILE A 8 -12.01 9.45 0.76
CA ILE A 8 -11.78 10.77 1.34
C ILE A 8 -10.61 11.44 0.60
N ARG A 9 -10.91 12.43 -0.25
CA ARG A 9 -9.93 13.35 -0.86
C ARG A 9 -9.48 14.44 0.13
N GLY A 10 -9.68 14.24 1.42
CA GLY A 10 -9.45 15.20 2.50
C GLY A 10 -8.80 14.52 3.70
N LYS A 11 -8.01 15.28 4.46
CA LYS A 11 -7.27 14.79 5.63
C LYS A 11 -8.24 14.13 6.62
N PRO A 12 -7.96 12.90 7.10
CA PRO A 12 -8.76 12.30 8.15
C PRO A 12 -8.71 13.18 9.42
N PRO A 13 -9.78 13.22 10.22
CA PRO A 13 -9.75 13.93 11.50
C PRO A 13 -8.63 13.38 12.38
N LYS A 14 -7.84 14.29 12.97
CA LYS A 14 -6.72 13.96 13.86
C LYS A 14 -7.15 12.94 14.92
N GLY A 15 -6.37 11.87 15.08
CA GLY A 15 -6.64 10.80 16.05
C GLY A 15 -7.52 9.67 15.54
N THR A 16 -8.01 9.74 14.30
CA THR A 16 -8.67 8.61 13.63
C THR A 16 -7.60 7.66 13.12
N LYS A 17 -7.66 6.39 13.52
CA LYS A 17 -6.79 5.35 12.98
C LYS A 17 -7.18 5.01 11.54
N MET A 18 -6.20 4.86 10.67
CA MET A 18 -6.38 4.62 9.25
C MET A 18 -5.50 3.48 8.76
N ILE A 19 -6.02 2.70 7.81
CA ILE A 19 -5.28 1.66 7.11
C ILE A 19 -4.81 2.21 5.76
N GLY A 20 -3.51 2.13 5.51
CA GLY A 20 -2.90 2.54 4.25
C GLY A 20 -2.92 1.43 3.20
N LEU A 21 -3.12 1.78 1.93
CA LEU A 21 -3.22 0.81 0.81
C LEU A 21 -2.00 0.83 -0.14
N SER A 22 -0.94 1.55 0.23
CA SER A 22 0.31 1.59 -0.53
C SER A 22 1.44 2.21 0.30
N LEU A 23 2.49 1.44 0.60
CA LEU A 23 3.63 1.93 1.39
C LEU A 23 4.24 3.22 0.82
N SER A 24 4.63 3.24 -0.45
CA SER A 24 5.30 4.41 -1.04
C SER A 24 4.43 5.68 -1.01
N LEU A 25 3.15 5.56 -1.36
CA LEU A 25 2.23 6.70 -1.42
C LEU A 25 1.79 7.16 -0.03
N CYS A 26 1.54 6.24 0.91
CA CYS A 26 1.18 6.57 2.28
C CYS A 26 2.32 7.30 3.00
N ILE A 27 3.57 6.86 2.82
CA ILE A 27 4.71 7.59 3.39
C ILE A 27 4.88 8.96 2.74
N ALA A 28 4.62 9.10 1.43
CA ALA A 28 4.63 10.42 0.79
C ALA A 28 3.58 11.36 1.41
N ASP A 29 2.36 10.86 1.70
CA ASP A 29 1.33 11.65 2.38
C ASP A 29 1.75 12.07 3.80
N VAL A 30 2.53 11.23 4.52
CA VAL A 30 3.09 11.60 5.83
C VAL A 30 4.15 12.70 5.68
N LEU A 31 5.07 12.55 4.72
CA LEU A 31 6.12 13.54 4.46
C LEU A 31 5.57 14.90 4.02
N ASP A 32 4.47 14.89 3.28
CA ASP A 32 3.76 16.11 2.85
C ASP A 32 2.88 16.69 3.98
N GLY A 33 2.77 16.04 5.15
CA GLY A 33 1.99 16.49 6.29
C GLY A 33 0.47 16.33 6.11
N GLU A 34 0.06 15.45 5.19
CA GLU A 34 -1.34 15.12 4.93
C GLU A 34 -1.88 14.11 5.95
N VAL A 35 -1.02 13.22 6.45
CA VAL A 35 -1.35 12.21 7.47
C VAL A 35 -0.31 12.23 8.59
N VAL A 36 -0.76 12.12 9.83
CA VAL A 36 0.14 11.99 10.99
C VAL A 36 0.56 10.54 11.15
N GLN A 37 1.85 10.26 11.33
CA GLN A 37 2.37 8.90 11.50
C GLN A 37 1.67 8.12 12.64
N SER A 38 1.27 8.80 13.72
CA SER A 38 0.54 8.19 14.84
C SER A 38 -0.86 7.68 14.47
N ASP A 39 -1.43 8.20 13.39
CA ASP A 39 -2.79 7.88 12.94
C ASP A 39 -2.77 6.67 11.98
N ILE A 40 -1.59 6.14 11.66
CA ILE A 40 -1.42 4.89 10.90
C ILE A 40 -1.65 3.71 11.82
N GLU A 41 -2.70 2.95 11.55
CA GLU A 41 -2.93 1.66 12.18
C GLU A 41 -1.91 0.65 11.66
N TYR A 42 -1.99 0.38 10.36
CA TYR A 42 -1.00 -0.35 9.57
C TYR A 42 -1.15 -0.02 8.08
N ILE A 43 -0.22 -0.50 7.26
CA ILE A 43 -0.24 -0.34 5.80
C ILE A 43 -0.27 -1.72 5.15
N VAL A 44 -1.24 -1.95 4.27
CA VAL A 44 -1.23 -3.05 3.31
C VAL A 44 -0.41 -2.64 2.10
N SER A 45 0.68 -3.35 1.84
CA SER A 45 1.55 -3.11 0.68
C SER A 45 1.44 -4.23 -0.34
N GLY A 46 1.48 -3.86 -1.63
CA GLY A 46 1.65 -4.80 -2.74
C GLY A 46 3.12 -5.23 -2.96
N THR A 47 4.04 -4.73 -2.14
CA THR A 47 5.43 -5.19 -2.10
C THR A 47 5.49 -6.62 -1.57
N CYS A 48 6.46 -7.40 -2.07
CA CYS A 48 6.77 -8.74 -1.59
C CYS A 48 8.22 -8.77 -1.12
N ALA A 49 8.45 -8.35 0.13
CA ALA A 49 9.76 -8.36 0.76
C ALA A 49 9.73 -9.31 1.96
N GLY A 50 10.24 -10.54 1.76
CA GLY A 50 10.18 -11.60 2.76
C GLY A 50 11.18 -11.46 3.92
N ASN A 51 12.09 -10.47 3.86
CA ASN A 51 13.03 -10.18 4.93
C ASN A 51 13.46 -8.71 4.90
N LEU A 52 14.19 -8.29 5.94
CA LEU A 52 14.59 -6.89 6.15
C LEU A 52 15.53 -6.38 5.05
N GLU A 53 16.47 -7.20 4.56
CA GLU A 53 17.43 -6.79 3.53
C GLU A 53 16.71 -6.49 2.21
N VAL A 54 15.81 -7.39 1.78
CA VAL A 54 14.97 -7.18 0.59
C VAL A 54 14.09 -5.94 0.80
N PHE A 55 13.52 -5.77 2.00
CA PHE A 55 12.68 -4.62 2.31
C PHE A 55 13.47 -3.30 2.18
N GLN A 56 14.68 -3.22 2.74
CA GLN A 56 15.58 -2.07 2.60
C GLN A 56 15.92 -1.76 1.14
N GLY A 57 16.12 -2.78 0.30
CA GLY A 57 16.27 -2.62 -1.14
C GLY A 57 15.07 -1.91 -1.77
N VAL A 58 13.84 -2.35 -1.45
CA VAL A 58 12.62 -1.68 -1.93
C VAL A 58 12.53 -0.23 -1.44
N LEU A 59 12.88 0.03 -0.18
CA LEU A 59 12.86 1.39 0.37
C LEU A 59 13.84 2.32 -0.36
N ALA A 60 14.99 1.82 -0.80
CA ALA A 60 15.95 2.60 -1.57
C ALA A 60 15.37 3.06 -2.92
N ASP A 61 14.57 2.22 -3.57
CA ASP A 61 13.88 2.58 -4.81
C ASP A 61 12.73 3.57 -4.55
N TYR A 62 11.99 3.37 -3.46
CA TYR A 62 10.93 4.30 -3.07
C TYR A 62 11.47 5.68 -2.69
N ALA A 63 12.62 5.74 -2.02
CA ALA A 63 13.28 6.98 -1.68
C ALA A 63 13.62 7.82 -2.93
N LYS A 64 14.08 7.17 -3.99
CA LYS A 64 14.39 7.81 -5.29
C LYS A 64 13.12 8.22 -6.07
N ALA A 65 12.10 7.38 -6.04
CA ALA A 65 10.90 7.58 -6.85
C ALA A 65 9.88 8.54 -6.21
N TYR A 66 9.58 8.36 -4.93
CA TYR A 66 8.43 8.97 -4.27
C TYR A 66 8.80 9.98 -3.16
N TRP A 67 9.93 9.79 -2.48
CA TRP A 67 10.29 10.60 -1.31
C TRP A 67 11.41 11.60 -1.57
N ARG A 68 11.54 12.07 -2.82
CA ARG A 68 12.70 12.87 -3.31
C ARG A 68 13.07 14.07 -2.44
N LYS A 69 12.09 14.72 -1.81
CA LYS A 69 12.31 15.90 -0.95
C LYS A 69 12.91 15.54 0.41
N ALA A 70 12.62 14.34 0.91
CA ALA A 70 13.03 13.87 2.24
C ALA A 70 13.27 12.35 2.23
N PRO A 71 14.24 11.86 1.42
CA PRO A 71 14.39 10.41 1.18
C PRO A 71 14.79 9.65 2.45
N GLY A 72 15.71 10.21 3.24
CA GLY A 72 16.13 9.61 4.52
C GLY A 72 14.99 9.52 5.53
N GLU A 73 14.13 10.54 5.56
CA GLU A 73 12.97 10.55 6.47
C GLU A 73 11.91 9.53 6.04
N GLY A 74 11.64 9.41 4.74
CA GLY A 74 10.73 8.38 4.23
C GLY A 74 11.20 6.97 4.56
N VAL A 75 12.51 6.70 4.40
CA VAL A 75 13.11 5.41 4.79
C VAL A 75 12.99 5.18 6.30
N ARG A 76 13.29 6.19 7.12
CA ARG A 76 13.18 6.11 8.59
C ARG A 76 11.77 5.72 9.02
N ILE A 77 10.75 6.43 8.53
CA ILE A 77 9.35 6.16 8.88
C ILE A 77 8.93 4.76 8.43
N ALA A 78 9.32 4.35 7.22
CA ALA A 78 8.98 3.02 6.70
C ALA A 78 9.62 1.89 7.53
N LEU A 79 10.87 2.05 7.96
CA LEU A 79 11.55 1.09 8.84
C LEU A 79 10.91 1.03 10.23
N GLU A 80 10.51 2.17 10.79
CA GLU A 80 9.79 2.21 12.08
C GLU A 80 8.47 1.43 12.01
N LEU A 81 7.69 1.64 10.94
CA LEU A 81 6.45 0.87 10.73
C LEU A 81 6.74 -0.63 10.53
N TYR A 82 7.79 -0.98 9.81
CA TYR A 82 8.20 -2.37 9.62
C TYR A 82 8.56 -3.04 10.95
N HIS A 83 9.43 -2.42 11.76
CA HIS A 83 9.82 -2.95 13.07
C HIS A 83 8.66 -2.99 14.07
N ALA A 84 7.67 -2.10 13.92
CA ALA A 84 6.45 -2.12 14.70
C ALA A 84 5.41 -3.18 14.23
N GLY A 85 5.72 -3.97 13.19
CA GLY A 85 4.78 -4.95 12.64
C GLY A 85 3.59 -4.33 11.90
N LYS A 86 3.70 -3.06 11.48
CA LYS A 86 2.63 -2.29 10.84
C LYS A 86 2.65 -2.34 9.32
N ILE A 87 3.45 -3.22 8.72
CA ILE A 87 3.50 -3.42 7.28
C ILE A 87 2.99 -4.83 6.98
N HIS A 88 1.78 -4.90 6.42
CA HIS A 88 1.17 -6.14 5.97
C HIS A 88 1.45 -6.32 4.47
N GLN A 89 1.98 -7.49 4.08
CA GLN A 89 2.34 -7.81 2.69
C GLN A 89 1.60 -9.09 2.24
N PRO A 90 0.31 -9.01 1.88
CA PRO A 90 -0.49 -10.20 1.61
C PRO A 90 0.02 -11.02 0.42
N ARG A 91 0.81 -10.39 -0.47
CA ARG A 91 1.47 -11.05 -1.60
C ARG A 91 2.61 -12.00 -1.24
N LEU A 92 3.03 -12.04 0.03
CA LEU A 92 3.93 -13.08 0.53
C LEU A 92 3.22 -14.44 0.66
N GLU A 93 1.91 -14.43 0.91
CA GLU A 93 1.10 -15.63 1.08
C GLU A 93 0.37 -16.00 -0.22
N ASN A 94 -0.18 -15.01 -0.91
CA ASN A 94 -0.85 -15.17 -2.19
C ASN A 94 -0.46 -14.04 -3.14
N SER A 95 0.33 -14.34 -4.17
CA SER A 95 0.84 -13.36 -5.13
C SER A 95 -0.24 -12.52 -5.82
N ASN A 96 -1.47 -13.00 -5.84
CA ASN A 96 -2.62 -12.37 -6.47
C ASN A 96 -3.57 -11.70 -5.47
N HIS A 97 -3.21 -11.62 -4.18
CA HIS A 97 -3.96 -10.95 -3.12
C HIS A 97 -3.35 -9.59 -2.77
N PHE A 98 -4.00 -8.49 -3.18
CA PHE A 98 -3.53 -7.13 -2.88
C PHE A 98 -4.65 -6.09 -2.94
N PRO A 99 -4.51 -4.94 -2.26
CA PRO A 99 -5.56 -3.92 -2.26
C PRO A 99 -5.61 -3.18 -3.60
N LEU A 100 -6.80 -3.10 -4.19
CA LEU A 100 -7.11 -2.22 -5.31
C LEU A 100 -7.24 -0.78 -4.82
N ARG A 101 -6.48 0.11 -5.45
CA ARG A 101 -6.61 1.56 -5.24
C ARG A 101 -7.64 2.16 -6.20
N ALA A 102 -8.87 1.65 -6.16
CA ALA A 102 -9.98 2.20 -6.94
C ALA A 102 -10.11 3.71 -6.66
N ASN A 103 -10.33 4.52 -7.69
CA ASN A 103 -10.45 5.98 -7.57
C ASN A 103 -9.27 6.69 -6.87
N ARG A 104 -8.07 6.09 -6.90
CA ARG A 104 -6.85 6.60 -6.23
C ARG A 104 -6.96 6.70 -4.70
N VAL A 105 -7.83 5.90 -4.09
CA VAL A 105 -7.88 5.75 -2.61
C VAL A 105 -6.53 5.26 -2.10
N ARG A 106 -6.04 5.90 -1.04
CA ARG A 106 -4.79 5.53 -0.34
C ARG A 106 -5.02 5.12 1.11
N TRP A 107 -6.12 5.57 1.71
CA TRP A 107 -6.42 5.40 3.11
C TRP A 107 -7.89 5.02 3.30
N VAL A 108 -8.15 4.07 4.18
CA VAL A 108 -9.49 3.63 4.58
C VAL A 108 -9.60 3.58 6.10
N LYS A 109 -10.82 3.56 6.63
CA LYS A 109 -11.08 3.59 8.08
C LYS A 109 -11.17 2.20 8.71
N SER A 110 -11.45 1.19 7.91
CA SER A 110 -11.62 -0.19 8.35
C SER A 110 -11.26 -1.17 7.22
N GLU A 111 -11.06 -2.43 7.59
CA GLU A 111 -10.76 -3.50 6.62
C GLU A 111 -11.91 -3.75 5.64
N ASP A 112 -13.17 -3.57 6.08
CA ASP A 112 -14.36 -3.70 5.24
C ASP A 112 -14.40 -2.72 4.06
N GLU A 113 -13.65 -1.63 4.14
CA GLU A 113 -13.52 -0.64 3.06
C GLU A 113 -12.41 -1.00 2.06
N ILE A 114 -11.58 -2.02 2.34
CA ILE A 114 -10.52 -2.46 1.44
C ILE A 114 -11.15 -3.24 0.29
N VAL A 115 -10.99 -2.72 -0.92
CA VAL A 115 -11.32 -3.47 -2.13
C VAL A 115 -10.12 -4.34 -2.47
N TRP A 116 -10.29 -5.66 -2.39
CA TRP A 116 -9.23 -6.62 -2.71
C TRP A 116 -9.24 -7.00 -4.18
N TYR A 117 -8.05 -7.23 -4.73
CA TYR A 117 -7.86 -8.02 -5.93
C TYR A 117 -7.48 -9.42 -5.52
N ASP A 118 -8.19 -10.42 -6.06
CA ASP A 118 -7.98 -11.84 -5.84
C ASP A 118 -8.24 -12.57 -7.17
N SER A 119 -7.32 -12.54 -8.13
CA SER A 119 -7.50 -13.37 -9.35
C SER A 119 -6.72 -14.67 -9.24
N ALA A 120 -7.42 -15.77 -8.98
CA ALA A 120 -6.88 -17.11 -9.22
C ALA A 120 -7.02 -17.55 -10.70
N GLU A 121 -7.87 -16.88 -11.48
CA GLU A 121 -8.42 -17.46 -12.73
C GLU A 121 -7.82 -16.93 -14.05
N GLN A 122 -7.04 -15.85 -14.07
CA GLN A 122 -6.52 -15.30 -15.33
C GLN A 122 -5.17 -15.87 -15.78
N ASP A 123 -4.39 -16.49 -14.90
CA ASP A 123 -3.08 -17.05 -15.28
C ASP A 123 -3.19 -18.27 -16.22
N ALA A 124 -4.33 -18.97 -16.22
CA ALA A 124 -4.59 -20.05 -17.17
C ALA A 124 -4.85 -19.54 -18.60
N ASP A 125 -5.57 -18.42 -18.75
CA ASP A 125 -5.94 -17.85 -20.06
C ASP A 125 -4.78 -17.05 -20.68
N TRP A 126 -3.89 -16.46 -19.86
CA TRP A 126 -2.68 -15.78 -20.34
C TRP A 126 -1.60 -16.74 -20.87
N ALA A 127 -1.44 -17.91 -20.24
CA ALA A 127 -0.49 -18.93 -20.71
C ALA A 127 -0.96 -19.59 -22.02
N GLU A 128 -2.26 -19.85 -22.17
CA GLU A 128 -2.82 -20.45 -23.38
C GLU A 128 -2.70 -19.48 -24.57
N ARG A 129 -3.08 -18.21 -24.40
CA ARG A 129 -3.00 -17.19 -25.47
C ARG A 129 -1.60 -16.90 -26.03
N TYR A 130 -0.53 -17.11 -25.25
CA TYR A 130 0.85 -16.86 -25.70
C TYR A 130 1.63 -18.12 -26.09
N MET A 131 1.15 -19.30 -25.70
CA MET A 131 1.74 -20.59 -26.11
C MET A 131 1.06 -21.17 -27.35
N THR A 132 -0.20 -20.82 -27.64
CA THR A 132 -0.87 -21.17 -28.90
C THR A 132 -0.85 -19.96 -29.85
N GLY A 133 0.33 -19.62 -30.36
CA GLY A 133 0.41 -18.80 -31.56
C GLY A 133 -0.21 -19.57 -32.73
N ALA A 134 -1.44 -19.21 -33.10
CA ALA A 134 -2.10 -19.59 -34.34
C ALA A 134 -2.26 -18.36 -35.24
#